data_AF-A0A849R778-F1
#
_entry.id   AF-A0A849R778-F1
#
_cell.length_a   1.000
_cell.length_b   1.000
_cell.length_c   1.000
_cell.angle_alpha   90.00
_cell.angle_beta   90.00
_cell.angle_gamma   90.00
#
_symmetry.space_group_name_H-M   'P 1'
#
loop_
_entity.id
_entity.type
_entity.pdbx_description
1 polymer ?
#
loop_
_entity_poly.entity_id
_entity_poly.type
_entity_poly.pdbx_seq_one_letter_code
_entity_poly.pdbx_strand_id
1 'polypeptide(L)'
;MSSLLLLPTNADVTLITVNIYRSDTIDGTYTIVDTDLSTILEYVDITGDYTKFYKISFTDGIIESSLTVIIPFEKQVINLVRNLVQIPEADLSDAVIINLIPTAQHDIRLDICEYVYGEILVYSADGIYTLPNRYFYDKNNGGAISTLDVDFYLQTIPVYAYSDKISIIPTTIDIDERYIELSRTLLATEQIKMNYYMTRRRIETDSLLTMLVYKIAANHFEEQYTYATGSSNAQKVKIGDITIDTGTKSATLLKDTYMKAEAKYTKLIDNFKQGFYRAKE
;
A
#
# COMPACT_ATOMS: atom_id res chain seq x y z
N MET A 1 0.85 -13.68 -13.54
CA MET A 1 0.83 -12.47 -12.68
C MET A 1 -0.33 -12.70 -11.74
N SER A 2 -0.15 -12.62 -10.42
CA SER A 2 -1.23 -12.81 -9.45
C SER A 2 -2.13 -11.57 -9.36
N SER A 3 -3.26 -11.67 -8.67
CA SER A 3 -4.13 -10.53 -8.36
C SER A 3 -4.33 -10.37 -6.86
N LEU A 4 -4.14 -9.15 -6.36
CA LEU A 4 -4.45 -8.77 -4.98
C LEU A 4 -5.89 -8.27 -4.87
N LEU A 5 -6.65 -8.85 -3.95
CA LEU A 5 -8.00 -8.43 -3.58
C LEU A 5 -7.97 -7.78 -2.20
N LEU A 6 -8.55 -6.59 -2.09
CA LEU A 6 -8.82 -5.94 -0.81
C LEU A 6 -10.24 -6.27 -0.40
N LEU A 7 -10.39 -7.04 0.68
CA LEU A 7 -11.68 -7.54 1.14
C LEU A 7 -12.34 -6.52 2.08
N PRO A 8 -13.67 -6.31 1.98
CA PRO A 8 -14.40 -5.50 2.94
C PRO A 8 -14.42 -6.16 4.31
N THR A 9 -14.55 -5.35 5.36
CA THR A 9 -14.77 -5.87 6.71
C THR A 9 -16.07 -6.64 6.78
N ASN A 10 -16.04 -7.83 7.37
CA ASN A 10 -17.26 -8.59 7.63
C ASN A 10 -18.14 -7.86 8.67
N ALA A 11 -19.32 -7.44 8.25
CA ALA A 11 -20.29 -6.77 9.13
C ALA A 11 -21.00 -7.75 10.08
N ASP A 12 -21.03 -9.05 9.76
CA ASP A 12 -21.69 -10.08 10.56
C ASP A 12 -20.65 -11.05 11.14
N VAL A 13 -20.26 -10.80 12.39
CA VAL A 13 -19.25 -11.58 13.11
C VAL A 13 -19.60 -13.06 13.31
N THR A 14 -20.84 -13.47 13.02
CA THR A 14 -21.24 -14.88 13.06
C THR A 14 -20.78 -15.67 11.83
N LEU A 15 -20.53 -14.99 10.71
CA LEU A 15 -20.06 -15.59 9.46
C LEU A 15 -18.52 -15.66 9.47
N ILE A 16 -17.98 -16.74 10.02
CA ILE A 16 -16.55 -16.87 10.35
C ILE A 16 -15.60 -17.07 9.16
N THR A 17 -16.13 -17.34 7.96
CA THR A 17 -15.33 -17.55 6.74
C THR A 17 -15.78 -16.67 5.59
N VAL A 18 -14.90 -16.48 4.61
CA VAL A 18 -15.16 -15.78 3.35
C VAL A 18 -14.86 -16.71 2.18
N ASN A 19 -15.82 -16.85 1.27
CA ASN A 19 -15.64 -17.53 -0.01
C ASN A 19 -15.22 -16.50 -1.06
N ILE A 20 -14.13 -16.78 -1.78
CA ILE A 20 -13.65 -15.97 -2.89
C ILE A 20 -14.07 -16.64 -4.20
N TYR A 21 -14.78 -15.89 -5.03
CA TYR A 21 -15.26 -16.33 -6.33
C TYR A 21 -14.56 -15.59 -7.46
N ARG A 22 -14.34 -16.30 -8.58
CA ARG A 22 -13.76 -15.74 -9.80
C ARG A 22 -14.56 -16.13 -11.04
N SER A 23 -14.59 -15.24 -12.02
CA SER A 23 -15.13 -15.45 -13.37
C SER A 23 -14.21 -14.81 -14.42
N ASP A 24 -14.19 -15.39 -15.63
CA ASP A 24 -13.52 -14.84 -16.81
C ASP A 24 -14.31 -13.69 -17.46
N THR A 25 -15.59 -13.55 -17.14
CA THR A 25 -16.46 -12.49 -17.68
C THR A 25 -17.32 -11.86 -16.57
N ILE A 26 -17.69 -10.59 -16.74
CA ILE A 26 -18.43 -9.81 -15.73
C ILE A 26 -19.79 -10.43 -15.36
N ASP A 27 -20.49 -10.99 -16.35
CA ASP A 27 -21.80 -11.64 -16.20
C ASP A 27 -21.70 -13.17 -16.29
N GLY A 28 -20.48 -13.72 -16.14
CA GLY A 28 -20.21 -15.14 -16.26
C GLY A 28 -20.62 -15.97 -15.04
N THR A 29 -20.32 -17.27 -15.12
CA THR A 29 -20.43 -18.17 -13.98
C THR A 29 -19.24 -17.96 -13.05
N TYR A 30 -19.53 -17.55 -11.82
CA TYR A 30 -18.54 -17.38 -10.78
C TYR A 30 -18.30 -18.70 -10.05
N THR A 31 -17.05 -19.13 -9.98
CA THR A 31 -16.63 -20.35 -9.27
C THR A 31 -15.81 -19.98 -8.04
N ILE A 32 -16.01 -20.69 -6.93
CA ILE A 32 -15.14 -20.55 -5.76
C ILE A 32 -13.72 -20.92 -6.15
N VAL A 33 -12.79 -20.01 -5.91
CA VAL A 33 -11.35 -20.25 -6.07
C VAL A 33 -10.68 -20.54 -4.74
N ASP A 34 -11.24 -20.05 -3.63
CA ASP A 34 -10.71 -20.27 -2.29
C ASP A 34 -11.72 -19.93 -1.18
N THR A 35 -11.41 -20.37 0.03
CA THR A 35 -12.15 -20.05 1.26
C THR A 35 -11.16 -19.75 2.38
N ASP A 36 -11.34 -18.61 3.05
CA ASP A 36 -10.44 -18.17 4.13
C ASP A 36 -11.24 -17.63 5.34
N LEU A 37 -10.56 -17.19 6.40
CA LEU A 37 -11.17 -16.56 7.57
C LEU A 37 -11.79 -15.21 7.21
N SER A 38 -12.98 -14.92 7.75
CA SER A 38 -13.66 -13.64 7.48
C SER A 38 -12.92 -12.39 8.00
N THR A 39 -11.85 -12.60 8.78
CA THR A 39 -11.01 -11.54 9.34
C THR A 39 -9.88 -11.12 8.41
N ILE A 40 -9.60 -11.86 7.33
CA ILE A 40 -8.57 -11.45 6.36
C ILE A 40 -9.06 -10.22 5.59
N LEU A 41 -8.17 -9.24 5.42
CA LEU A 41 -8.45 -8.01 4.66
C LEU A 41 -7.80 -8.02 3.28
N GLU A 42 -6.86 -8.93 3.06
CA GLU A 42 -6.09 -9.05 1.82
C GLU A 42 -6.07 -10.52 1.38
N TYR A 43 -6.31 -10.75 0.09
CA TYR A 43 -6.27 -12.08 -0.50
C TYR A 43 -5.50 -12.04 -1.83
N VAL A 44 -4.58 -12.98 -2.04
CA VAL A 44 -3.80 -13.08 -3.28
C VAL A 44 -4.24 -14.29 -4.09
N ASP A 45 -4.88 -14.06 -5.22
CA ASP A 45 -5.13 -15.09 -6.21
C ASP A 45 -3.88 -15.29 -7.08
N ILE A 46 -3.12 -16.36 -6.80
CA ILE A 46 -1.89 -16.68 -7.53
C ILE A 46 -2.12 -17.07 -9.00
N THR A 47 -3.33 -17.48 -9.36
CA THR A 47 -3.67 -17.95 -10.72
C THR A 47 -4.53 -16.98 -11.51
N GLY A 48 -5.11 -15.99 -10.84
CA GLY A 48 -5.91 -14.93 -11.44
C GLY A 48 -5.05 -13.77 -11.93
N ASP A 49 -5.69 -12.75 -12.50
CA ASP A 49 -5.06 -11.48 -12.88
C ASP A 49 -6.09 -10.33 -12.83
N TYR A 50 -5.65 -9.12 -13.14
CA TYR A 50 -6.45 -7.90 -13.11
C TYR A 50 -7.56 -7.84 -14.19
N THR A 51 -7.59 -8.77 -15.14
CA THR A 51 -8.64 -8.90 -16.17
C THR A 51 -9.79 -9.80 -15.73
N LYS A 52 -9.61 -10.54 -14.62
CA LYS A 52 -10.63 -11.40 -14.02
C LYS A 52 -11.62 -10.60 -13.19
N PHE A 53 -12.79 -11.20 -12.97
CA PHE A 53 -13.87 -10.61 -12.19
C PHE A 53 -14.05 -11.40 -10.89
N TYR A 54 -14.12 -10.69 -9.76
CA TYR A 54 -14.19 -11.31 -8.45
C TYR A 54 -15.47 -10.93 -7.72
N LYS A 55 -15.99 -11.89 -6.96
CA LYS A 55 -17.06 -11.69 -5.99
C LYS A 55 -16.69 -12.41 -4.70
N ILE A 56 -17.22 -11.96 -3.59
CA ILE A 56 -17.08 -12.66 -2.31
C ILE A 56 -18.42 -12.83 -1.62
N SER A 57 -18.49 -13.77 -0.70
CA SER A 57 -19.54 -13.90 0.30
C SER A 57 -18.93 -14.33 1.63
N PHE A 58 -19.57 -13.94 2.73
CA PHE A 58 -19.24 -14.45 4.06
C PHE A 58 -20.17 -15.63 4.39
N THR A 59 -19.65 -16.64 5.10
CA THR A 59 -20.43 -17.82 5.47
C THR A 59 -19.94 -18.44 6.79
N ASP A 60 -20.84 -19.14 7.48
CA ASP A 60 -20.54 -20.06 8.59
C ASP A 60 -20.62 -21.55 8.16
N GLY A 61 -20.81 -21.81 6.87
CA GLY A 61 -21.02 -23.14 6.28
C GLY A 61 -22.50 -23.56 6.18
N ILE A 62 -23.43 -22.79 6.75
CA ILE A 62 -24.89 -23.03 6.70
C ILE A 62 -25.59 -21.83 6.03
N ILE A 63 -25.26 -20.62 6.47
CA ILE A 63 -25.78 -19.35 5.97
C ILE A 63 -24.68 -18.70 5.14
N GLU A 64 -25.06 -18.12 4.01
CA GLU A 64 -24.16 -17.39 3.13
C GLU A 64 -24.72 -16.00 2.82
N SER A 65 -23.87 -14.98 2.91
CA SER A 65 -24.24 -13.61 2.60
C SER A 65 -24.46 -13.40 1.10
N SER A 66 -25.06 -12.29 0.72
CA SER A 66 -25.13 -11.88 -0.69
C SER A 66 -23.74 -11.69 -1.29
N LEU A 67 -23.58 -12.07 -2.57
CA LEU A 67 -22.33 -11.85 -3.31
C LEU A 67 -22.03 -10.36 -3.45
N THR A 68 -20.82 -9.97 -3.07
CA THR A 68 -20.29 -8.61 -3.18
C THR A 68 -19.22 -8.58 -4.26
N VAL A 69 -19.32 -7.66 -5.22
CA VAL A 69 -18.31 -7.49 -6.29
C VAL A 69 -17.04 -6.88 -5.72
N ILE A 70 -15.89 -7.48 -6.04
CA ILE A 70 -14.57 -6.97 -5.68
C ILE A 70 -13.80 -6.65 -6.95
N ILE A 71 -13.24 -5.44 -7.01
CA ILE A 71 -12.36 -5.03 -8.09
C ILE A 71 -10.92 -5.34 -7.65
N PRO A 72 -10.13 -6.08 -8.45
CA PRO A 72 -8.70 -6.27 -8.21
C PRO A 72 -7.98 -4.95 -7.92
N PHE A 73 -7.06 -4.96 -6.95
CA PHE A 73 -6.27 -3.78 -6.59
C PHE A 73 -5.59 -3.17 -7.82
N GLU A 74 -4.96 -4.01 -8.65
CA GLU A 74 -4.29 -3.56 -9.87
C GLU A 74 -5.26 -2.88 -10.83
N LYS A 75 -6.48 -3.43 -10.97
CA LYS A 75 -7.51 -2.84 -11.82
C LYS A 75 -8.04 -1.52 -11.26
N GLN A 76 -8.15 -1.39 -9.94
CA GLN A 76 -8.49 -0.12 -9.29
C GLN A 76 -7.44 0.94 -9.60
N VAL A 77 -6.15 0.61 -9.46
CA VAL A 77 -5.03 1.51 -9.79
C VAL A 77 -5.08 1.94 -11.26
N ILE A 78 -5.24 0.99 -12.19
CA ILE A 78 -5.39 1.28 -13.63
C ILE A 78 -6.54 2.27 -13.86
N ASN A 79 -7.73 1.97 -13.33
CA ASN A 79 -8.90 2.83 -13.51
C ASN A 79 -8.65 4.24 -12.95
N LEU A 80 -7.98 4.36 -11.81
CA LEU A 80 -7.63 5.65 -11.23
C LEU A 80 -6.59 6.39 -12.06
N VAL A 81 -5.58 5.73 -12.64
CA VAL A 81 -4.66 6.39 -13.58
C VAL A 81 -5.42 7.01 -14.75
N ARG A 82 -6.40 6.28 -15.32
CA ARG A 82 -7.22 6.78 -16.42
C ARG A 82 -8.13 7.93 -16.01
N ASN A 83 -8.75 7.85 -14.84
CA ASN A 83 -9.78 8.81 -14.43
C ASN A 83 -9.20 10.05 -13.74
N LEU A 84 -8.20 9.86 -12.87
CA LEU A 84 -7.64 10.91 -12.02
C LEU A 84 -6.49 11.65 -12.72
N VAL A 85 -5.59 10.94 -13.39
CA VAL A 85 -4.43 11.54 -14.09
C VAL A 85 -4.76 11.83 -15.54
N GLN A 86 -5.78 11.18 -16.11
CA GLN A 86 -6.24 11.37 -17.49
C GLN A 86 -5.19 10.96 -18.53
N ILE A 87 -4.42 9.91 -18.24
CA ILE A 87 -3.42 9.37 -19.17
C ILE A 87 -4.04 8.19 -19.95
N PRO A 88 -4.13 8.26 -21.29
CA PRO A 88 -4.69 7.18 -22.09
C PRO A 88 -3.75 5.96 -22.12
N GLU A 89 -4.30 4.79 -22.44
CA GLU A 89 -3.54 3.53 -22.49
C GLU A 89 -2.39 3.56 -23.51
N ALA A 90 -2.56 4.30 -24.62
CA ALA A 90 -1.53 4.48 -25.64
C ALA A 90 -0.26 5.17 -25.11
N ASP A 91 -0.39 5.98 -24.06
CA ASP A 91 0.71 6.74 -23.48
C ASP A 91 1.34 6.05 -22.26
N LEU A 92 0.58 5.18 -21.58
CA LEU A 92 1.01 4.44 -20.41
C LEU A 92 0.17 3.17 -20.36
N SER A 93 0.71 2.04 -20.84
CA SER A 93 -0.05 0.78 -20.91
C SER A 93 -0.36 0.19 -19.53
N ASP A 94 -1.42 -0.62 -19.45
CA ASP A 94 -1.82 -1.31 -18.21
C ASP A 94 -0.69 -2.18 -17.63
N ALA A 95 0.06 -2.88 -18.49
CA ALA A 95 1.20 -3.69 -18.08
C ALA A 95 2.32 -2.85 -17.43
N VAL A 96 2.59 -1.65 -17.97
CA VAL A 96 3.58 -0.73 -17.40
C VAL A 96 3.10 -0.18 -16.06
N ILE A 97 1.81 0.15 -15.92
CA ILE A 97 1.24 0.58 -14.63
C ILE A 97 1.49 -0.49 -13.56
N ILE A 98 1.17 -1.75 -13.85
CA ILE A 98 1.31 -2.84 -12.87
C ILE A 98 2.77 -3.04 -12.48
N ASN A 99 3.69 -3.00 -13.43
CA ASN A 99 5.12 -3.12 -13.15
C ASN A 99 5.67 -1.96 -12.30
N LEU A 100 5.02 -0.79 -12.34
CA LEU A 100 5.40 0.39 -11.56
C LEU A 100 4.78 0.43 -10.15
N ILE A 101 3.76 -0.38 -9.86
CA ILE A 101 3.11 -0.42 -8.54
C ILE A 101 4.12 -0.66 -7.41
N PRO A 102 4.99 -1.69 -7.44
CA PRO A 102 5.91 -1.96 -6.34
C PRO A 102 6.91 -0.83 -6.09
N THR A 103 7.44 -0.22 -7.16
CA THR A 103 8.36 0.91 -7.07
C THR A 103 7.67 2.14 -6.49
N ALA A 104 6.48 2.48 -6.99
CA ALA A 104 5.74 3.62 -6.49
C ALA A 104 5.29 3.44 -5.02
N GLN A 105 4.89 2.22 -4.65
CA GLN A 105 4.60 1.85 -3.25
C GLN A 105 5.82 2.05 -2.34
N HIS A 106 7.00 1.60 -2.79
CA HIS A 106 8.24 1.77 -2.06
C HIS A 106 8.58 3.25 -1.83
N ASP A 107 8.52 4.05 -2.89
CA ASP A 107 8.80 5.49 -2.83
C ASP A 107 7.86 6.21 -1.87
N ILE A 108 6.55 5.92 -1.98
CA ILE A 108 5.52 6.51 -1.10
C ILE A 108 5.83 6.20 0.36
N ARG A 109 6.18 4.96 0.68
CA ARG A 109 6.50 4.57 2.03
C ARG A 109 7.71 5.34 2.56
N LEU A 110 8.77 5.47 1.77
CA LEU A 110 9.94 6.27 2.17
C LEU A 110 9.56 7.74 2.42
N ASP A 111 8.59 8.25 1.67
CA ASP A 111 8.14 9.62 1.82
C ASP A 111 7.21 9.81 3.03
N ILE A 112 6.31 8.88 3.34
CA ILE A 112 5.29 9.07 4.40
C ILE A 112 5.64 8.44 5.75
N CYS A 113 6.49 7.41 5.76
CA CYS A 113 6.80 6.64 6.96
C CYS A 113 8.11 7.06 7.60
N GLU A 114 8.13 7.03 8.93
CA GLU A 114 9.33 7.14 9.74
C GLU A 114 9.63 5.74 10.32
N TYR A 115 10.88 5.28 10.20
CA TYR A 115 11.29 4.04 10.84
C TYR A 115 11.70 4.30 12.29
N VAL A 116 11.02 3.65 13.22
CA VAL A 116 11.35 3.72 14.64
C VAL A 116 12.07 2.45 15.04
N TYR A 117 13.24 2.65 15.65
CA TYR A 117 14.09 1.56 16.11
C TYR A 117 14.11 1.49 17.65
N GLY A 118 13.63 0.38 18.19
CA GLY A 118 13.80 0.02 19.59
C GLY A 118 13.03 0.86 20.59
N GLU A 119 11.82 1.27 20.23
CA GLU A 119 10.90 1.94 21.15
C GLU A 119 10.57 1.00 22.32
N ILE A 120 10.73 1.48 23.55
CA ILE A 120 10.46 0.70 24.75
C ILE A 120 8.96 0.74 25.02
N LEU A 121 8.33 -0.43 25.22
CA LEU A 121 6.91 -0.48 25.59
C LEU A 121 6.73 -0.34 27.10
N VAL A 122 5.61 0.26 27.48
CA VAL A 122 5.27 0.50 28.88
C VAL A 122 4.46 -0.69 29.40
N TYR A 123 4.91 -1.27 30.51
CA TYR A 123 4.14 -2.29 31.22
C TYR A 123 2.88 -1.67 31.82
N SER A 124 1.72 -2.30 31.58
CA SER A 124 0.44 -1.87 32.15
C SER A 124 0.06 -2.75 33.34
N ALA A 125 -0.42 -3.98 33.08
CA ALA A 125 -0.77 -4.99 34.08
C ALA A 125 -0.84 -6.38 33.44
N ASP A 126 -0.78 -7.46 34.23
CA ASP A 126 -1.08 -8.84 33.80
C ASP A 126 -0.35 -9.33 32.52
N GLY A 127 0.89 -8.89 32.29
CA GLY A 127 1.66 -9.25 31.09
C GLY A 127 1.27 -8.47 29.82
N ILE A 128 0.45 -7.42 29.97
CA ILE A 128 0.03 -6.50 28.91
C ILE A 128 0.99 -5.32 28.84
N TYR A 129 1.43 -5.02 27.62
CA TYR A 129 2.30 -3.89 27.30
C TYR A 129 1.60 -2.95 26.31
N THR A 130 1.68 -1.65 26.58
CA THR A 130 0.97 -0.64 25.78
C THR A 130 1.82 -0.18 24.60
N LEU A 131 1.21 -0.15 23.43
CA LEU A 131 1.79 0.40 22.21
C LEU A 131 1.78 1.95 22.29
N PRO A 132 2.78 2.63 21.68
CA PRO A 132 2.79 4.08 21.61
C PRO A 132 1.59 4.58 20.81
N ASN A 133 1.13 5.80 21.11
CA ASN A 133 -0.02 6.40 20.44
C ASN A 133 0.33 6.87 19.01
N ARG A 134 0.51 5.92 18.08
CA ARG A 134 0.95 6.15 16.70
C ARG A 134 0.22 5.18 15.75
N TYR A 135 0.26 5.48 14.45
CA TYR A 135 -0.25 4.60 13.42
C TYR A 135 0.92 3.81 12.83
N PHE A 136 0.73 2.50 12.65
CA PHE A 136 1.74 1.62 12.08
C PHE A 136 1.58 1.51 10.57
N TYR A 137 2.58 1.01 9.88
CA TYR A 137 2.50 0.77 8.44
C TYR A 137 3.18 -0.55 8.09
N ASP A 138 2.61 -1.29 7.15
CA ASP A 138 3.07 -2.60 6.71
C ASP A 138 4.40 -2.51 5.92
N LYS A 139 5.30 -3.49 6.12
CA LYS A 139 6.63 -3.59 5.50
C LYS A 139 6.58 -4.13 4.06
N ASN A 140 5.48 -4.74 3.66
CA ASN A 140 5.14 -5.21 2.32
C ASN A 140 4.33 -4.17 1.52
N ASN A 141 4.20 -2.94 2.04
CA ASN A 141 3.57 -1.78 1.40
C ASN A 141 2.03 -1.79 1.35
N GLY A 142 1.38 -2.61 2.19
CA GLY A 142 -0.07 -2.56 2.48
C GLY A 142 -0.46 -1.38 3.37
N GLY A 143 -1.77 -1.12 3.49
CA GLY A 143 -2.33 -0.01 4.29
C GLY A 143 -2.05 -0.08 5.81
N ALA A 144 -2.52 0.94 6.54
CA ALA A 144 -1.98 1.41 7.83
C ALA A 144 -2.16 0.52 9.08
N ILE A 145 -2.49 -0.76 8.97
CA ILE A 145 -2.56 -1.64 10.16
C ILE A 145 -2.11 -3.05 9.76
N SER A 146 -0.82 -3.32 9.93
CA SER A 146 -0.27 -4.67 9.88
C SER A 146 0.48 -4.95 11.18
N THR A 147 -0.08 -5.85 12.00
CA THR A 147 0.56 -6.40 13.20
C THR A 147 1.73 -7.32 12.85
N LEU A 148 1.79 -7.80 11.61
CA LEU A 148 2.74 -8.79 11.14
C LEU A 148 4.14 -8.21 10.93
N ASP A 149 4.25 -6.89 10.79
CA ASP A 149 5.50 -6.20 10.45
C ASP A 149 6.10 -5.40 11.61
N VAL A 150 5.59 -5.65 12.82
CA VAL A 150 6.13 -5.09 14.05
C VAL A 150 7.08 -6.11 14.67
N ASP A 151 8.37 -5.78 14.70
CA ASP A 151 9.38 -6.67 15.27
C ASP A 151 9.56 -6.37 16.76
N PHE A 152 9.27 -7.37 17.60
CA PHE A 152 9.49 -7.28 19.04
C PHE A 152 10.75 -8.02 19.46
N TYR A 153 11.48 -7.43 20.39
CA TYR A 153 12.64 -8.06 20.98
C TYR A 153 12.83 -7.65 22.44
N LEU A 154 13.38 -8.57 23.20
CA LEU A 154 13.73 -8.39 24.60
C LEU A 154 15.15 -7.86 24.74
N GLN A 155 15.37 -6.99 25.72
CA GLN A 155 16.70 -6.61 26.18
C GLN A 155 16.78 -6.55 27.70
N THR A 156 17.93 -6.86 28.26
CA THR A 156 18.22 -6.74 29.69
C THR A 156 18.50 -5.28 30.07
N ILE A 157 18.04 -4.87 31.24
CA ILE A 157 18.32 -3.60 31.92
C ILE A 157 19.51 -3.83 32.86
N PRO A 158 20.53 -2.95 32.88
CA PRO A 158 20.66 -1.72 32.09
C PRO A 158 20.93 -1.97 30.61
N VAL A 159 20.42 -1.04 29.78
CA VAL A 159 20.44 -1.15 28.31
C VAL A 159 21.80 -0.72 27.80
N TYR A 160 22.56 -1.65 27.24
CA TYR A 160 23.80 -1.36 26.54
C TYR A 160 23.63 -1.58 25.03
N ALA A 161 24.42 -0.89 24.21
CA ALA A 161 24.40 -1.07 22.76
C ALA A 161 24.65 -2.53 22.33
N TYR A 162 25.32 -3.30 23.20
CA TYR A 162 25.69 -4.71 23.00
C TYR A 162 24.83 -5.70 23.80
N SER A 163 23.76 -5.26 24.48
CA SER A 163 22.85 -6.21 25.13
C SER A 163 22.18 -7.09 24.08
N ASP A 164 22.17 -8.40 24.31
CA ASP A 164 21.55 -9.38 23.43
C ASP A 164 20.10 -8.99 23.13
N LYS A 165 19.73 -9.12 21.85
CA LYS A 165 18.38 -8.88 21.36
C LYS A 165 17.74 -10.23 21.11
N ILE A 166 16.84 -10.62 22.00
CA ILE A 166 16.13 -11.89 21.88
C ILE A 166 14.80 -11.59 21.21
N SER A 167 14.60 -12.06 19.98
CA SER A 167 13.31 -11.91 19.29
C SER A 167 12.21 -12.61 20.09
N ILE A 168 11.04 -11.98 20.15
CA ILE A 168 9.87 -12.51 20.84
C ILE A 168 8.65 -12.38 19.93
N ILE A 169 7.75 -13.36 20.01
CA ILE A 169 6.48 -13.36 19.31
C ILE A 169 5.39 -13.15 20.38
N PRO A 170 4.64 -12.05 20.35
CA PRO A 170 3.51 -11.85 21.25
C PRO A 170 2.45 -12.93 21.07
N THR A 171 1.71 -13.25 22.13
CA THR A 171 0.56 -14.16 22.04
C THR A 171 -0.64 -13.48 21.38
N THR A 172 -0.83 -12.20 21.70
CA THR A 172 -1.92 -11.37 21.20
C THR A 172 -1.38 -9.98 20.89
N ILE A 173 -1.87 -9.37 19.80
CA ILE A 173 -1.59 -7.98 19.44
C ILE A 173 -2.91 -7.34 19.04
N ASP A 174 -3.22 -6.21 19.65
CA ASP A 174 -4.35 -5.37 19.30
C ASP A 174 -3.85 -3.94 19.08
N ILE A 175 -3.79 -3.51 17.82
CA ILE A 175 -3.32 -2.18 17.46
C ILE A 175 -4.37 -1.11 17.80
N ASP A 176 -5.65 -1.44 17.68
CA ASP A 176 -6.74 -0.50 17.88
C ASP A 176 -6.88 -0.15 19.37
N GLU A 177 -6.84 -1.17 20.22
CA GLU A 177 -6.81 -1.02 21.68
C GLU A 177 -5.39 -0.75 22.22
N ARG A 178 -4.38 -0.76 21.33
CA ARG A 178 -2.97 -0.40 21.57
C ARG A 178 -2.30 -1.23 22.67
N TYR A 179 -2.44 -2.54 22.59
CA TYR A 179 -1.76 -3.43 23.52
C TYR A 179 -1.19 -4.68 22.84
N ILE A 180 -0.22 -5.27 23.51
CA ILE A 180 0.25 -6.61 23.23
C ILE A 180 0.26 -7.43 24.52
N GLU A 181 0.13 -8.74 24.35
CA GLU A 181 0.18 -9.71 25.44
C GLU A 181 1.37 -10.66 25.21
N LEU A 182 2.08 -10.98 26.28
CA LEU A 182 3.15 -11.98 26.26
C LEU A 182 2.71 -13.24 26.99
N SER A 183 3.22 -14.39 26.55
CA SER A 183 3.01 -15.69 27.22
C SER A 183 3.60 -15.77 28.62
N ARG A 184 4.43 -14.80 29.01
CA ARG A 184 5.05 -14.71 30.33
C ARG A 184 5.16 -13.26 30.81
N THR A 185 5.17 -13.08 32.12
CA THR A 185 5.58 -11.82 32.74
C THR A 185 7.09 -11.61 32.56
N LEU A 186 7.49 -10.36 32.28
CA LEU A 186 8.90 -9.98 32.22
C LEU A 186 9.51 -9.86 33.63
N LEU A 187 10.79 -10.19 33.73
CA LEU A 187 11.58 -9.94 34.94
C LEU A 187 11.81 -8.44 35.13
N ALA A 188 12.08 -8.01 36.36
CA ALA A 188 12.40 -6.60 36.65
C ALA A 188 13.66 -6.09 35.91
N THR A 189 14.50 -7.00 35.43
CA THR A 189 15.71 -6.72 34.65
C THR A 189 15.46 -6.79 33.14
N GLU A 190 14.23 -6.95 32.68
CA GLU A 190 13.90 -7.12 31.26
C GLU A 190 13.01 -5.98 30.78
N GLN A 191 13.17 -5.62 29.52
CA GLN A 191 12.29 -4.69 28.81
C GLN A 191 12.00 -5.23 27.42
N ILE A 192 10.80 -4.94 26.94
CA ILE A 192 10.38 -5.20 25.57
C ILE A 192 10.60 -3.95 24.73
N LYS A 193 11.14 -4.18 23.54
CA LYS A 193 11.36 -3.17 22.52
C LYS A 193 10.71 -3.57 21.22
N MET A 194 10.42 -2.55 20.42
CA MET A 194 9.68 -2.68 19.20
C MET A 194 10.34 -1.88 18.08
N ASN A 195 10.46 -2.48 16.89
CA ASN A 195 10.80 -1.80 15.65
C ASN A 195 9.57 -1.77 14.74
N TYR A 196 9.34 -0.65 14.08
CA TYR A 196 8.18 -0.48 13.23
C TYR A 196 8.35 0.69 12.27
N TYR A 197 7.62 0.64 11.15
CA TYR A 197 7.32 1.83 10.38
C TYR A 197 6.07 2.49 10.95
N MET A 198 6.10 3.82 11.04
CA MET A 198 4.94 4.58 11.47
C MET A 198 4.65 5.73 10.53
N THR A 199 3.38 6.09 10.52
CA THR A 199 2.97 7.40 10.04
C THR A 199 2.63 8.31 11.22
N ARG A 200 2.83 9.62 11.05
CA ARG A 200 2.45 10.62 12.07
C ARG A 200 0.95 10.85 12.14
N ARG A 201 0.21 10.40 11.12
CA ARG A 201 -1.23 10.62 10.96
C ARG A 201 -1.84 9.41 10.29
N ARG A 202 -3.13 9.19 10.58
CA ARG A 202 -3.95 8.27 9.81
C ARG A 202 -3.97 8.71 8.35
N ILE A 203 -3.71 7.78 7.44
CA ILE A 203 -3.87 7.98 6.01
C ILE A 203 -5.14 7.25 5.57
N GLU A 204 -6.02 7.96 4.86
CA GLU A 204 -7.21 7.35 4.27
C GLU A 204 -6.81 6.56 3.02
N THR A 205 -7.45 5.42 2.79
CA THR A 205 -7.17 4.53 1.65
C THR A 205 -7.23 5.28 0.31
N ASP A 206 -8.22 6.15 0.13
CA ASP A 206 -8.36 6.98 -1.07
C ASP A 206 -7.16 7.91 -1.29
N SER A 207 -6.59 8.46 -0.20
CA SER A 207 -5.41 9.32 -0.29
C SER A 207 -4.18 8.53 -0.71
N LEU A 208 -4.01 7.31 -0.17
CA LEU A 208 -2.91 6.44 -0.53
C LEU A 208 -3.00 5.99 -1.99
N LEU A 209 -4.18 5.59 -2.46
CA LEU A 209 -4.42 5.25 -3.87
C LEU A 209 -4.14 6.44 -4.80
N THR A 210 -4.55 7.64 -4.39
CA THR A 210 -4.29 8.88 -5.14
C THR A 210 -2.80 9.17 -5.22
N MET A 211 -2.06 9.02 -4.11
CA MET A 211 -0.59 9.16 -4.09
C MET A 211 0.07 8.14 -5.03
N LEU A 212 -0.35 6.86 -4.95
CA LEU A 212 0.15 5.76 -5.78
C LEU A 212 0.02 6.08 -7.27
N VAL A 213 -1.16 6.53 -7.67
CA VAL A 213 -1.49 6.84 -9.06
C VAL A 213 -0.67 8.01 -9.61
N TYR A 214 -0.49 9.09 -8.83
CA TYR A 214 0.39 10.19 -9.26
C TYR A 214 1.86 9.79 -9.28
N LYS A 215 2.32 8.95 -8.34
CA LYS A 215 3.71 8.50 -8.30
C LYS A 215 4.04 7.56 -9.47
N ILE A 216 3.13 6.65 -9.84
CA ILE A 216 3.25 5.82 -11.04
C ILE A 216 3.41 6.70 -12.29
N ALA A 217 2.54 7.71 -12.44
CA ALA A 217 2.61 8.62 -13.58
C ALA A 217 3.93 9.42 -13.61
N ALA A 218 4.37 9.93 -12.45
CA ALA A 218 5.62 10.67 -12.34
C ALA A 218 6.83 9.81 -12.72
N ASN A 219 6.96 8.63 -12.12
CA ASN A 219 8.06 7.69 -12.38
C ASN A 219 8.11 7.31 -13.88
N HIS A 220 6.97 7.03 -14.51
CA HIS A 220 6.92 6.71 -15.94
C HIS A 220 7.41 7.86 -16.83
N PHE A 221 6.88 9.07 -16.64
CA PHE A 221 7.23 10.19 -17.52
C PHE A 221 8.61 10.77 -17.24
N GLU A 222 9.14 10.61 -16.03
CA GLU A 222 10.54 10.91 -15.72
C GLU A 222 11.49 10.00 -16.50
N GLU A 223 11.21 8.69 -16.52
CA GLU A 223 12.00 7.72 -17.28
C GLU A 223 11.96 8.02 -18.79
N GLN A 224 10.76 8.25 -19.34
CA GLN A 224 10.60 8.59 -20.75
C GLN A 224 11.30 9.90 -21.11
N TYR A 225 11.23 10.92 -20.25
CA TYR A 225 11.93 12.18 -20.45
C TYR A 225 13.46 12.00 -20.42
N THR A 226 13.96 11.22 -19.46
CA THR A 226 15.39 10.91 -19.33
C THR A 226 15.90 10.19 -20.57
N TYR A 227 15.14 9.22 -21.08
CA TYR A 227 15.46 8.53 -22.33
C TYR A 227 15.46 9.47 -23.53
N ALA A 228 14.43 10.32 -23.66
CA ALA A 228 14.29 11.27 -24.77
C ALA A 228 15.40 12.34 -24.80
N THR A 229 15.97 12.68 -23.63
CA THR A 229 17.05 13.68 -23.50
C THR A 229 18.45 13.08 -23.50
N GLY A 230 18.60 11.82 -23.06
CA GLY A 230 19.86 11.08 -23.08
C GLY A 230 20.20 10.44 -24.44
N SER A 231 19.21 10.25 -25.31
CA SER A 231 19.42 9.80 -26.70
C SER A 231 19.99 10.93 -27.56
N SER A 232 21.28 10.87 -27.85
CA SER A 232 21.98 11.69 -28.85
C SER A 232 21.52 11.43 -30.31
N ASN A 233 20.59 10.50 -30.52
CA ASN A 233 20.11 10.08 -31.84
C ASN A 233 18.74 10.62 -32.22
N ALA A 234 18.17 11.58 -31.48
CA ALA A 234 17.03 12.34 -31.96
C ALA A 234 17.50 13.30 -33.08
N GLN A 235 17.70 12.76 -34.29
CA GLN A 235 17.95 13.53 -35.50
C GLN A 235 16.76 14.45 -35.75
N LYS A 236 16.86 15.69 -35.28
CA LYS A 236 16.03 16.78 -35.78
C LYS A 236 16.43 17.01 -37.24
N VAL A 237 15.73 16.38 -38.17
CA VAL A 237 15.87 16.70 -39.59
C VAL A 237 15.12 18.00 -39.83
N LYS A 238 15.86 19.12 -39.88
CA LYS A 238 15.31 20.39 -40.38
C LYS A 238 15.26 20.34 -41.90
N ILE A 239 14.06 20.47 -42.47
CA ILE A 239 13.86 20.79 -43.89
C ILE A 239 13.21 22.18 -43.93
N GLY A 240 14.03 23.23 -44.00
CA GLY A 240 13.55 24.62 -43.87
C GLY A 240 13.08 24.95 -42.44
N ASP A 241 11.97 25.68 -42.32
CA ASP A 241 11.37 26.09 -41.03
C ASP A 241 10.43 25.04 -40.42
N ILE A 242 10.22 23.91 -41.11
CA ILE A 242 9.33 22.85 -40.64
C ILE A 242 10.17 21.79 -39.92
N THR A 243 9.84 21.56 -38.66
CA THR A 243 10.35 20.42 -37.88
C THR A 243 9.29 19.32 -37.91
N ILE A 244 9.60 18.17 -38.51
CA ILE A 244 8.72 17.00 -38.53
C ILE A 244 9.06 16.17 -37.29
N ASP A 245 8.15 16.16 -36.30
CA ASP A 245 8.26 15.30 -35.12
C ASP A 245 7.59 13.95 -35.43
N THR A 246 8.38 12.89 -35.49
CA THR A 246 7.92 11.55 -35.83
C THR A 246 7.19 10.91 -34.64
N GLY A 247 5.95 11.32 -34.39
CA GLY A 247 4.95 10.61 -33.57
C GLY A 247 5.28 10.33 -32.09
N THR A 248 6.49 10.62 -31.65
CA THR A 248 6.97 10.44 -30.27
C THR A 248 6.71 11.76 -29.55
N LYS A 249 6.09 11.70 -28.36
CA LYS A 249 5.85 12.92 -27.57
C LYS A 249 7.17 13.69 -27.41
N SER A 250 7.13 14.99 -27.66
CA SER A 250 8.32 15.84 -27.52
C SER A 250 8.82 15.78 -26.07
N ALA A 251 10.14 15.89 -25.88
CA ALA A 251 10.75 15.90 -24.54
C ALA A 251 10.12 16.95 -23.63
N THR A 252 9.67 18.09 -24.19
CA THR A 252 8.95 19.13 -23.45
C THR A 252 7.61 18.63 -22.90
N LEU A 253 6.81 17.92 -23.72
CA LEU A 253 5.52 17.39 -23.28
C LEU A 253 5.68 16.30 -22.21
N LEU A 254 6.71 15.45 -22.35
CA LEU A 254 7.04 14.43 -21.34
C LEU A 254 7.42 15.08 -20.01
N LYS A 255 8.30 16.10 -20.04
CA LYS A 255 8.70 16.88 -18.87
C LYS A 255 7.51 17.56 -18.20
N ASP A 256 6.64 18.20 -18.97
CA ASP A 256 5.47 18.90 -18.43
C ASP A 256 4.50 17.92 -17.75
N THR A 257 4.34 16.72 -18.32
CA THR A 257 3.47 15.68 -17.76
C THR A 257 4.05 15.13 -16.46
N TYR A 258 5.35 14.82 -16.44
CA TYR A 258 6.11 14.46 -15.25
C TYR A 258 5.94 15.52 -14.15
N MET A 259 6.26 16.79 -14.44
CA MET A 259 6.20 17.87 -13.44
C MET A 259 4.78 18.08 -12.89
N LYS A 260 3.73 17.89 -13.69
CA LYS A 260 2.35 17.96 -13.21
C LYS A 260 1.98 16.81 -12.27
N ALA A 261 2.40 15.59 -12.59
CA ALA A 261 2.16 14.42 -11.75
C ALA A 261 2.95 14.55 -10.42
N GLU A 262 4.24 14.87 -10.51
CA GLU A 262 5.14 15.09 -9.37
C GLU A 262 4.60 16.19 -8.45
N ALA A 263 4.22 17.36 -9.00
CA ALA A 263 3.70 18.46 -8.18
C ALA A 263 2.42 18.09 -7.41
N LYS A 264 1.53 17.29 -8.02
CA LYS A 264 0.33 16.80 -7.33
C LYS A 264 0.67 15.76 -6.27
N TYR A 265 1.62 14.86 -6.54
CA TYR A 265 2.16 13.91 -5.58
C TYR A 265 2.78 14.61 -4.38
N THR A 266 3.75 15.51 -4.60
CA THR A 266 4.41 16.28 -3.53
C THR A 266 3.39 17.05 -2.70
N LYS A 267 2.38 17.66 -3.32
CA LYS A 267 1.32 18.36 -2.59
C LYS A 267 0.53 17.42 -1.66
N LEU A 268 0.24 16.19 -2.08
CA LEU A 268 -0.43 15.21 -1.23
C LEU A 268 0.45 14.82 -0.03
N ILE A 269 1.74 14.60 -0.27
CA ILE A 269 2.73 14.29 0.78
C ILE A 269 2.85 15.46 1.77
N ASP A 270 2.95 16.69 1.28
CA ASP A 270 3.05 17.89 2.11
C ASP A 270 1.78 18.08 2.94
N ASN A 271 0.59 17.93 2.33
CA ASN A 271 -0.68 17.98 3.04
C ASN A 271 -0.77 16.91 4.13
N PHE A 272 -0.27 15.70 3.85
CA PHE A 272 -0.23 14.62 4.83
C PHE A 272 0.72 14.94 5.99
N LYS A 273 1.94 15.41 5.69
CA LYS A 273 2.95 15.73 6.72
C LYS A 273 2.56 16.93 7.57
N GLN A 274 2.20 18.04 6.93
CA GLN A 274 1.94 19.33 7.58
C GLN A 274 0.51 19.41 8.14
N GLY A 275 -0.43 18.64 7.59
CA GLY A 275 -1.85 18.74 7.88
C GLY A 275 -2.54 19.79 7.03
N PHE A 276 -3.87 19.79 7.04
CA PHE A 276 -4.63 20.89 6.43
C PHE A 276 -4.16 22.21 7.05
N TYR A 277 -3.62 23.10 6.22
CA TYR A 277 -3.49 24.51 6.57
C TYR A 277 -4.88 24.95 7.06
N ARG A 278 -4.98 25.41 8.32
CA ARG A 278 -6.09 26.29 8.68
C ARG A 278 -5.99 27.46 7.70
N ALA A 279 -6.99 27.59 6.82
CA ALA A 279 -7.15 28.83 6.08
C ALA A 279 -7.08 29.96 7.12
N LYS A 280 -6.17 30.91 6.92
CA LYS A 280 -6.21 32.15 7.70
C LYS A 280 -7.59 32.76 7.43
N GLU A 281 -8.40 32.87 8.48
CA GLU A 281 -9.54 33.78 8.50
C GLU A 281 -9.10 35.20 8.15
#